data_AF-E8MCA9-F1
#
_entry.id   AF-E8MCA9-F1
#
_cell.length_a   1.000
_cell.length_b   1.000
_cell.length_c   1.000
_cell.angle_alpha   90.00
_cell.angle_beta   90.00
_cell.angle_gamma   90.00
#
_symmetry.space_group_name_H-M   'P 1'
#
loop_
_entity.id
_entity.type
_entity.pdbx_description
1 polymer ?
#
loop_
_entity_poly.entity_id
_entity_poly.type
_entity_poly.pdbx_seq_one_letter_code
_entity_poly.pdbx_strand_id
1 'polypeptide(L)'
;MNEFTVLATLATVHFIALMSPGPDFALVVQNATRYGRQTGLYIALGLSCGILLHAILSLTGVSYLVHQQPILFSVLQVMGGSYLLYLGIGALQACWGSLRHASTDAVAKHDKSVLLANKRQAFSRGFATNILNPKALVFFVSLMSSLVPASMSLSGKGAALLILWSLSLIWFSFLAWALSTQRMQQKLRAVSLYIDVLCGLMFSLIGVGILWQSISSLIA
;
A
#
# COMPACT_ATOMS: atom_id res chain seq x y z
N MET A 1 -8.95 -4.56 21.74
CA MET A 1 -7.78 -3.67 21.53
C MET A 1 -8.20 -2.24 21.83
N ASN A 2 -7.36 -1.44 22.48
CA ASN A 2 -7.61 0.00 22.57
C ASN A 2 -7.53 0.60 21.16
N GLU A 3 -8.35 1.60 20.85
CA GLU A 3 -8.37 2.25 19.52
C GLU A 3 -7.00 2.79 19.14
N PHE A 4 -6.25 3.32 20.12
CA PHE A 4 -4.87 3.78 19.93
C PHE A 4 -3.97 2.66 19.37
N THR A 5 -4.08 1.44 19.92
CA THR A 5 -3.30 0.29 19.44
C THR A 5 -3.67 -0.05 18.00
N VAL A 6 -4.96 -0.04 17.65
CA VAL A 6 -5.42 -0.28 16.27
C VAL A 6 -4.83 0.76 15.32
N LEU A 7 -4.93 2.05 15.66
CA LEU A 7 -4.39 3.13 14.84
C LEU A 7 -2.87 3.03 14.66
N ALA A 8 -2.13 2.71 15.73
CA ALA A 8 -0.68 2.51 15.68
C ALA A 8 -0.30 1.31 14.80
N THR A 9 -1.03 0.19 14.90
CA THR A 9 -0.82 -0.98 14.05
C THR A 9 -1.13 -0.65 12.59
N LEU A 10 -2.25 0.02 12.31
CA LEU A 10 -2.61 0.47 10.95
C LEU A 10 -1.53 1.37 10.34
N ALA A 11 -1.06 2.37 11.11
CA ALA A 11 -0.01 3.27 10.67
C ALA A 11 1.29 2.51 10.35
N THR A 12 1.69 1.58 11.22
CA THR A 12 2.93 0.81 11.06
C THR A 12 2.87 -0.12 9.85
N VAL A 13 1.79 -0.89 9.72
CA VAL A 13 1.59 -1.83 8.60
C VAL A 13 1.50 -1.06 7.29
N HIS A 14 0.77 0.04 7.26
CA HIS A 14 0.66 0.89 6.08
C HIS A 14 2.00 1.54 5.71
N PHE A 15 2.76 2.03 6.69
CA PHE A 15 4.08 2.62 6.43
C PHE A 15 5.03 1.62 5.78
N ILE A 16 5.09 0.40 6.32
CA ILE A 16 5.93 -0.66 5.76
C ILE A 16 5.43 -1.04 4.36
N ALA A 17 4.11 -1.10 4.16
CA ALA A 17 3.53 -1.33 2.83
C ALA A 17 3.90 -0.24 1.81
N LEU A 18 3.95 1.03 2.23
CA LEU A 18 4.38 2.16 1.39
C LEU A 18 5.86 2.06 1.00
N MET A 19 6.71 1.47 1.86
CA MET A 19 8.13 1.27 1.58
C MET A 19 8.35 0.20 0.51
N SER A 20 7.46 -0.79 0.40
CA SER A 20 7.53 -1.85 -0.61
C SER A 20 7.55 -1.26 -2.03
N PRO A 21 8.62 -1.49 -2.82
CA PRO A 21 8.70 -1.06 -4.21
C PRO A 21 7.51 -1.61 -5.02
N GLY A 22 6.87 -0.74 -5.79
CA GLY A 22 5.70 -1.09 -6.60
C GLY A 22 5.39 -0.03 -7.66
N PRO A 23 4.23 -0.14 -8.34
CA PRO A 23 3.82 0.80 -9.40
C PRO A 23 3.82 2.26 -8.92
N ASP A 24 3.27 2.52 -7.73
CA ASP A 24 3.16 3.85 -7.12
C ASP A 24 4.53 4.47 -6.85
N PHE A 25 5.43 3.67 -6.25
CA PHE A 25 6.82 4.04 -6.01
C PHE A 25 7.55 4.40 -7.32
N ALA A 26 7.48 3.51 -8.31
CA ALA A 26 8.15 3.68 -9.59
C ALA A 26 7.64 4.94 -10.33
N LEU A 27 6.33 5.17 -10.28
CA LEU A 27 5.71 6.34 -10.90
C LEU A 27 6.24 7.65 -10.31
N VAL A 28 6.30 7.77 -8.98
CA VAL A 28 6.80 8.98 -8.32
C VAL A 28 8.27 9.22 -8.66
N VAL A 29 9.12 8.21 -8.50
CA VAL A 29 10.57 8.35 -8.69
C VAL A 29 10.93 8.67 -10.15
N GLN A 30 10.34 7.97 -11.11
CA GLN A 30 10.62 8.20 -12.54
C GLN A 30 10.21 9.61 -12.97
N ASN A 31 9.02 10.05 -12.55
CA ASN A 31 8.50 11.35 -12.97
C ASN A 31 9.13 12.52 -12.20
N ALA A 32 9.48 12.34 -10.93
CA ALA A 32 10.23 13.36 -10.18
C ALA A 32 11.62 13.60 -10.76
N THR A 33 12.26 12.55 -11.29
CA THR A 33 13.58 12.63 -11.93
C THR A 33 13.50 13.24 -13.32
N ARG A 34 12.51 12.81 -14.13
CA ARG A 34 12.39 13.22 -15.53
C ARG A 34 11.74 14.61 -15.70
N TYR A 35 10.80 14.97 -14.84
CA TYR A 35 9.96 16.16 -14.97
C TYR A 35 10.01 17.07 -13.73
N GLY A 36 10.94 16.82 -12.81
CA GLY A 36 11.18 17.64 -11.62
C GLY A 36 10.31 17.29 -10.41
N ARG A 37 10.77 17.73 -9.23
CA ARG A 37 10.16 17.42 -7.92
C ARG A 37 8.69 17.83 -7.84
N GLN A 38 8.34 18.99 -8.39
CA GLN A 38 6.96 19.49 -8.42
C GLN A 38 6.01 18.46 -9.06
N THR A 39 6.37 17.89 -10.20
CA THR A 39 5.58 16.85 -10.87
C THR A 39 5.41 15.62 -9.99
N GLY A 40 6.47 15.19 -9.30
CA GLY A 40 6.42 14.10 -8.32
C GLY A 40 5.47 14.38 -7.15
N LEU A 41 5.40 15.63 -6.65
CA LEU A 41 4.49 16.03 -5.58
C LEU A 41 3.01 15.95 -6.00
N TYR A 42 2.66 16.38 -7.22
CA TYR A 42 1.29 16.24 -7.71
C TYR A 42 0.90 14.77 -7.93
N ILE A 43 1.84 13.92 -8.38
CA ILE A 43 1.62 12.47 -8.43
C ILE A 43 1.41 11.90 -7.03
N ALA A 44 2.23 12.29 -6.05
CA ALA A 44 2.10 11.87 -4.66
C ALA A 44 0.73 12.24 -4.07
N LEU A 45 0.23 13.43 -4.38
CA LEU A 45 -1.12 13.86 -4.00
C LEU A 45 -2.19 12.98 -4.64
N GLY A 46 -2.08 12.69 -5.94
CA GLY A 46 -2.99 11.80 -6.66
C GLY A 46 -3.01 10.39 -6.07
N LEU A 47 -1.85 9.78 -5.83
CA LEU A 47 -1.71 8.47 -5.20
C LEU A 47 -2.37 8.44 -3.82
N SER A 48 -2.13 9.46 -3.00
CA SER A 48 -2.67 9.56 -1.65
C SER A 48 -4.19 9.69 -1.65
N CYS A 49 -4.76 10.46 -2.59
CA CYS A 49 -6.20 10.51 -2.79
C CYS A 49 -6.80 9.16 -3.23
N GLY A 50 -6.11 8.40 -4.07
CA GLY A 50 -6.52 7.03 -4.43
C GLY A 50 -6.53 6.09 -3.22
N ILE A 51 -5.48 6.18 -2.40
CA ILE A 51 -5.36 5.43 -1.13
C ILE A 51 -6.50 5.78 -0.19
N LEU A 52 -6.81 7.07 -0.02
CA LEU A 52 -7.93 7.52 0.80
C LEU A 52 -9.26 6.97 0.29
N LEU A 53 -9.47 6.93 -1.03
CA LEU A 53 -10.68 6.35 -1.61
C LEU A 53 -10.77 4.84 -1.33
N HIS A 54 -9.70 4.08 -1.54
CA HIS A 54 -9.66 2.65 -1.18
C HIS A 54 -9.95 2.43 0.30
N ALA A 55 -9.36 3.26 1.18
CA ALA A 55 -9.59 3.17 2.61
C ALA A 55 -11.04 3.50 3.00
N ILE A 56 -11.64 4.54 2.40
CA ILE A 56 -13.05 4.89 2.62
C ILE A 56 -13.95 3.75 2.17
N LEU A 57 -13.78 3.26 0.94
CA LEU A 57 -14.61 2.19 0.37
C LEU A 57 -14.46 0.89 1.16
N SER A 58 -13.25 0.56 1.58
CA SER A 58 -13.00 -0.63 2.40
C SER A 58 -13.63 -0.49 3.77
N LEU A 59 -13.50 0.67 4.41
CA LEU A 59 -14.04 0.90 5.76
C LEU A 59 -15.57 0.92 5.79
N THR A 60 -16.21 1.55 4.80
CA THR A 60 -17.68 1.58 4.68
C THR A 60 -18.23 0.22 4.22
N GLY A 61 -17.59 -0.41 3.22
CA GLY A 61 -17.97 -1.73 2.72
C GLY A 61 -17.84 -2.82 3.77
N VAL A 62 -16.74 -2.85 4.52
CA VAL A 62 -16.56 -3.73 5.68
C VAL A 62 -17.62 -3.46 6.75
N SER A 63 -17.87 -2.18 7.09
CA SER A 63 -18.90 -1.83 8.08
C SER A 63 -20.29 -2.35 7.66
N TYR A 64 -20.64 -2.30 6.38
CA TYR A 64 -21.88 -2.85 5.86
C TYR A 64 -21.92 -4.38 5.95
N LEU A 65 -20.87 -5.06 5.48
CA LEU A 65 -20.78 -6.52 5.47
C LEU A 65 -20.86 -7.14 6.87
N VAL A 66 -20.22 -6.53 7.86
CA VAL A 66 -20.27 -7.04 9.24
C VAL A 66 -21.70 -7.05 9.80
N HIS A 67 -22.50 -6.01 9.53
CA HIS A 67 -23.86 -5.91 10.07
C HIS A 67 -24.89 -6.72 9.29
N GLN A 68 -24.74 -6.83 7.97
CA GLN A 68 -25.76 -7.40 7.10
C GLN A 68 -25.44 -8.81 6.62
N GLN A 69 -24.16 -9.17 6.48
CA GLN A 69 -23.72 -10.44 5.90
C GLN A 69 -22.46 -10.99 6.60
N PRO A 70 -22.57 -11.49 7.85
CA PRO A 70 -21.42 -11.96 8.64
C PRO A 70 -20.60 -13.08 7.99
N ILE A 71 -21.27 -13.96 7.21
CA ILE A 71 -20.60 -15.01 6.43
C ILE A 71 -19.70 -14.39 5.36
N LEU A 72 -20.21 -13.42 4.61
CA LEU A 72 -19.45 -12.75 3.56
C LEU A 72 -18.27 -11.94 4.14
N PHE A 73 -18.45 -11.35 5.32
CA PHE A 73 -17.36 -10.72 6.06
C PHE A 73 -16.26 -11.72 6.45
N SER A 74 -16.63 -12.90 6.95
CA SER A 74 -15.67 -13.96 7.31
C SER A 74 -14.88 -14.46 6.09
N VAL A 75 -15.57 -14.66 4.95
CA VAL A 75 -14.93 -14.99 3.67
C VAL A 75 -13.96 -13.89 3.23
N LEU A 76 -14.34 -12.61 3.40
CA LEU A 76 -13.49 -11.48 3.07
C LEU A 76 -12.22 -11.42 3.94
N GLN A 77 -12.31 -11.77 5.23
CA GLN A 77 -11.15 -11.86 6.11
C GLN A 77 -10.20 -12.98 5.69
N VAL A 78 -10.73 -14.17 5.36
CA VAL A 78 -9.92 -15.29 4.87
C VAL A 78 -9.23 -14.94 3.55
N MET A 79 -9.94 -14.32 2.61
CA MET A 79 -9.35 -13.85 1.35
C MET A 79 -8.26 -12.79 1.61
N GLY A 80 -8.52 -11.84 2.51
CA GLY A 80 -7.57 -10.79 2.81
C GLY A 80 -6.30 -11.29 3.50
N GLY A 81 -6.43 -12.18 4.48
CA GLY A 81 -5.30 -12.85 5.13
C GLY A 81 -4.49 -13.68 4.14
N SER A 82 -5.16 -14.44 3.26
CA SER A 82 -4.50 -15.21 2.19
C SER A 82 -3.72 -14.32 1.23
N TYR A 83 -4.28 -13.16 0.87
CA TYR A 83 -3.62 -12.22 -0.03
C TYR A 83 -2.41 -11.54 0.62
N LEU A 84 -2.51 -11.11 1.88
CA LEU A 84 -1.36 -10.60 2.64
C LEU A 84 -0.26 -11.66 2.74
N LEU A 85 -0.63 -12.92 2.98
CA LEU A 85 0.33 -14.02 2.99
C LEU A 85 0.98 -14.23 1.61
N TYR A 86 0.20 -14.19 0.53
CA TYR A 86 0.72 -14.26 -0.84
C TYR A 86 1.70 -13.11 -1.15
N LEU A 87 1.35 -11.86 -0.78
CA LEU A 87 2.25 -10.71 -0.92
C LEU A 87 3.52 -10.87 -0.09
N GLY A 88 3.40 -11.37 1.14
CA GLY A 88 4.53 -11.63 2.02
C GLY A 88 5.49 -12.67 1.44
N ILE A 89 4.95 -13.80 0.98
CA ILE A 89 5.71 -14.87 0.33
C ILE A 89 6.36 -14.35 -0.96
N GLY A 90 5.62 -13.60 -1.79
CA GLY A 90 6.15 -13.02 -3.03
C GLY A 90 7.33 -12.07 -2.78
N ALA A 91 7.26 -11.24 -1.74
CA ALA A 91 8.37 -10.37 -1.36
C ALA A 91 9.60 -11.16 -0.87
N LEU A 92 9.40 -12.23 -0.10
CA LEU A 92 10.49 -13.13 0.33
C LEU A 92 11.11 -13.91 -0.84
N GLN A 93 10.29 -14.40 -1.77
CA GLN A 93 10.73 -15.11 -2.97
C GLN A 93 11.52 -14.20 -3.92
N ALA A 94 11.10 -12.94 -4.08
CA ALA A 94 11.84 -11.96 -4.86
C ALA A 94 13.25 -11.71 -4.30
N CYS A 95 13.42 -11.78 -2.98
CA CYS A 95 14.73 -11.70 -2.34
C CYS A 95 15.63 -12.90 -2.70
N TRP A 96 15.05 -14.11 -2.71
CA TRP A 96 15.77 -15.33 -3.09
C TRP A 96 16.10 -15.37 -4.59
N GLY A 97 15.24 -14.81 -5.45
CA GLY A 97 15.50 -14.68 -6.89
C GLY A 97 16.55 -13.62 -7.23
N SER A 98 16.55 -12.48 -6.52
CA SER A 98 17.52 -11.39 -6.69
C SER A 98 18.95 -11.80 -6.32
N LEU A 99 19.11 -12.74 -5.39
CA LEU A 99 20.40 -13.39 -5.09
C LEU A 99 20.90 -14.32 -6.21
N ARG A 100 20.02 -14.77 -7.12
CA ARG A 100 20.37 -15.72 -8.18
C ARG A 100 20.53 -15.05 -9.54
N HIS A 101 19.79 -13.98 -9.83
CA HIS A 101 19.93 -13.14 -11.03
C HIS A 101 19.76 -11.66 -10.69
N ALA A 102 20.88 -10.96 -10.54
CA ALA A 102 20.92 -9.50 -10.60
C ALA A 102 20.76 -9.07 -12.06
N SER A 103 19.53 -9.06 -12.57
CA SER A 103 19.06 -8.28 -13.73
C SER A 103 17.71 -8.82 -14.18
N THR A 104 16.69 -7.97 -14.16
CA THR A 104 15.96 -7.68 -15.39
C THR A 104 15.20 -6.38 -15.20
N ASP A 105 15.60 -5.40 -16.00
CA ASP A 105 14.83 -4.21 -16.29
C ASP A 105 13.38 -4.57 -16.61
N ALA A 106 12.47 -4.15 -15.74
CA ALA A 106 11.14 -3.76 -16.15
C ALA A 106 10.99 -2.25 -15.96
N VAL A 107 11.95 -1.48 -16.49
CA VAL A 107 11.60 -0.15 -16.99
C VAL A 107 10.73 -0.44 -18.20
N ALA A 108 9.41 -0.53 -18.01
CA ALA A 108 8.48 -0.52 -19.11
C ALA A 108 8.93 0.59 -20.05
N LYS A 109 9.23 0.23 -21.31
CA LYS A 109 9.42 1.19 -22.40
C LYS A 109 8.11 1.95 -22.55
N HIS A 110 7.90 2.95 -21.70
CA HIS A 110 6.80 3.88 -21.86
C HIS A 110 7.27 4.97 -22.80
N ASP A 111 6.51 5.09 -23.88
CA ASP A 111 6.71 6.01 -24.98
C ASP A 111 7.26 7.36 -24.54
N LYS A 112 8.10 7.92 -25.41
CA LYS A 112 8.58 9.31 -25.35
C LYS A 112 7.46 10.35 -25.49
N SER A 113 6.20 9.94 -25.40
CA SER A 113 5.03 10.76 -25.63
C SER A 113 4.47 11.30 -24.31
N VAL A 114 4.40 12.63 -24.26
CA VAL A 114 3.78 13.50 -23.25
C VAL A 114 4.66 13.87 -22.05
N LEU A 115 5.27 15.05 -22.17
CA LEU A 115 5.70 15.87 -21.04
C LEU A 115 4.54 15.99 -20.04
N LEU A 116 4.73 15.58 -18.77
CA LEU A 116 3.83 16.03 -17.70
C LEU A 116 4.11 17.52 -17.41
N ALA A 117 3.73 18.40 -18.32
CA ALA A 117 3.84 19.85 -18.12
C ALA A 117 2.70 20.37 -17.21
N ASN A 118 1.59 19.63 -17.11
CA ASN A 118 0.39 20.05 -16.40
C ASN A 118 0.24 19.33 -15.04
N LYS A 119 0.15 20.11 -13.97
CA LYS A 119 -0.13 19.66 -12.58
C LYS A 119 -1.34 18.74 -12.48
N ARG A 120 -2.40 19.03 -13.24
CA ARG A 120 -3.63 18.22 -13.29
C ARG A 120 -3.34 16.83 -13.85
N GLN A 121 -2.53 16.75 -14.91
CA GLN A 121 -2.19 15.47 -15.53
C GLN A 121 -1.32 14.60 -14.60
N ALA A 122 -0.41 15.22 -13.86
CA ALA A 122 0.41 14.56 -12.86
C ALA A 122 -0.46 13.97 -11.73
N PHE A 123 -1.39 14.77 -11.20
CA PHE A 123 -2.38 14.30 -10.22
C PHE A 123 -3.25 13.16 -10.75
N SER A 124 -3.89 13.36 -11.93
CA SER A 124 -4.76 12.34 -12.53
C SER A 124 -4.03 11.03 -12.78
N ARG A 125 -2.76 11.09 -13.18
CA ARG A 125 -1.94 9.89 -13.38
C ARG A 125 -1.68 9.17 -12.06
N GLY A 126 -1.28 9.87 -10.99
CA GLY A 126 -1.13 9.27 -9.67
C GLY A 126 -2.43 8.63 -9.17
N PHE A 127 -3.54 9.37 -9.25
CA PHE A 127 -4.85 8.88 -8.84
C PHE A 127 -5.29 7.64 -9.60
N ALA A 128 -5.21 7.66 -10.95
CA ALA A 128 -5.56 6.52 -11.79
C ALA A 128 -4.66 5.31 -11.54
N THR A 129 -3.35 5.51 -11.39
CA THR A 129 -2.42 4.43 -11.09
C THR A 129 -2.78 3.73 -9.80
N ASN A 130 -3.12 4.46 -8.73
CA ASN A 130 -3.47 3.83 -7.45
C ASN A 130 -4.86 3.18 -7.45
N ILE A 131 -5.88 3.82 -8.05
CA ILE A 131 -7.23 3.22 -8.11
C ILE A 131 -7.25 1.94 -8.91
N LEU A 132 -6.54 1.90 -10.03
CA LEU A 132 -6.44 0.72 -10.89
C LEU A 132 -5.42 -0.30 -10.37
N ASN A 133 -4.80 -0.06 -9.20
CA ASN A 133 -3.83 -0.96 -8.60
C ASN A 133 -4.55 -2.06 -7.80
N PRO A 134 -4.65 -3.31 -8.31
CA PRO A 134 -5.27 -4.39 -7.57
C PRO A 134 -4.54 -4.68 -6.26
N LYS A 135 -3.22 -4.39 -6.17
CA LYS A 135 -2.47 -4.52 -4.92
C LYS A 135 -2.99 -3.59 -3.84
N ALA A 136 -3.28 -2.34 -4.19
CA ALA A 136 -3.80 -1.35 -3.25
C ALA A 136 -5.22 -1.72 -2.79
N LEU A 137 -6.11 -2.05 -3.73
CA LEU A 137 -7.48 -2.43 -3.42
C LEU A 137 -7.54 -3.59 -2.43
N VAL A 138 -6.89 -4.71 -2.75
CA VAL A 138 -6.95 -5.90 -1.91
C VAL A 138 -6.22 -5.67 -0.59
N PHE A 139 -5.13 -4.89 -0.57
CA PHE A 139 -4.46 -4.49 0.68
C PHE A 139 -5.40 -3.75 1.63
N PHE A 140 -6.10 -2.70 1.18
CA PHE A 140 -7.00 -1.93 2.05
C PHE A 140 -8.22 -2.73 2.51
N VAL A 141 -8.78 -3.56 1.63
CA VAL A 141 -9.86 -4.48 2.00
C VAL A 141 -9.39 -5.42 3.12
N SER A 142 -8.21 -6.02 2.97
CA SER A 142 -7.62 -6.93 3.95
C SER A 142 -7.29 -6.24 5.27
N LEU A 143 -6.66 -5.06 5.18
CA LEU A 143 -6.22 -4.29 6.33
C LEU A 143 -7.43 -3.81 7.16
N MET A 144 -8.46 -3.29 6.51
CA MET A 144 -9.66 -2.80 7.19
C MET A 144 -10.49 -3.95 7.76
N SER A 145 -10.70 -5.04 7.02
CA SER A 145 -11.50 -6.18 7.50
C SER A 145 -10.86 -6.92 8.68
N SER A 146 -9.53 -6.86 8.79
CA SER A 146 -8.78 -7.62 9.78
C SER A 146 -8.43 -6.82 11.03
N LEU A 147 -8.11 -5.53 10.89
CA LEU A 147 -7.61 -4.72 12.00
C LEU A 147 -8.63 -3.74 12.56
N VAL A 148 -9.68 -3.38 11.83
CA VAL A 148 -10.67 -2.40 12.30
C VAL A 148 -11.90 -3.11 12.87
N PRO A 149 -12.12 -3.10 14.20
CA PRO A 149 -13.30 -3.69 14.80
C PRO A 149 -14.57 -2.93 14.41
N ALA A 150 -15.70 -3.62 14.31
CA ALA A 150 -16.99 -3.01 14.04
C ALA A 150 -17.40 -1.97 15.10
N SER A 151 -17.00 -2.19 16.35
CA SER A 151 -17.24 -1.31 17.50
C SER A 151 -16.35 -0.07 17.54
N MET A 152 -15.43 0.11 16.58
CA MET A 152 -14.56 1.29 16.55
C MET A 152 -15.39 2.56 16.35
N SER A 153 -15.11 3.59 17.16
CA SER A 153 -15.80 4.87 17.13
C SER A 153 -15.69 5.57 15.78
N LEU A 154 -16.65 6.46 15.47
CA LEU A 154 -16.60 7.26 14.24
C LEU A 154 -15.36 8.17 14.19
N SER A 155 -14.94 8.71 15.34
CA SER A 155 -13.70 9.48 15.48
C SER A 155 -12.46 8.62 15.23
N GLY A 156 -12.42 7.38 15.74
CA GLY A 156 -11.33 6.44 15.49
C GLY A 156 -11.22 6.07 14.01
N LYS A 157 -12.36 5.83 13.35
CA LYS A 157 -12.45 5.62 11.89
C LYS A 157 -11.94 6.83 11.10
N GLY A 158 -12.36 8.05 11.48
CA GLY A 158 -11.86 9.29 10.87
C GLY A 158 -10.34 9.48 11.06
N ALA A 159 -9.83 9.20 12.26
CA ALA A 159 -8.40 9.24 12.55
C ALA A 159 -7.61 8.23 11.70
N ALA A 160 -8.11 7.01 11.52
CA ALA A 160 -7.49 6.00 10.66
C ALA A 160 -7.35 6.50 9.22
N LEU A 161 -8.42 7.05 8.64
CA LEU A 161 -8.40 7.60 7.28
C LEU A 161 -7.39 8.74 7.14
N LEU A 162 -7.37 9.67 8.10
CA LEU A 162 -6.43 10.80 8.10
C LEU A 162 -4.97 10.34 8.20
N ILE A 163 -4.68 9.36 9.07
CA ILE A 163 -3.34 8.80 9.24
C ILE A 163 -2.89 8.13 7.94
N LEU A 164 -3.72 7.25 7.36
CA LEU A 164 -3.37 6.53 6.13
C LEU A 164 -3.12 7.49 4.96
N TRP A 165 -3.98 8.50 4.79
CA TRP A 165 -3.81 9.52 3.76
C TRP A 165 -2.54 10.37 3.98
N SER A 166 -2.36 10.89 5.20
CA SER A 166 -1.22 11.77 5.52
C SER A 166 0.11 11.04 5.40
N LEU A 167 0.18 9.80 5.89
CA LEU A 167 1.39 8.98 5.82
C LEU A 167 1.78 8.67 4.37
N SER A 168 0.79 8.39 3.52
CA SER A 168 0.99 8.21 2.07
C SER A 168 1.52 9.49 1.42
N LEU A 169 0.88 10.62 1.73
CA LEU A 169 1.25 11.91 1.14
C LEU A 169 2.66 12.32 1.54
N ILE A 170 2.98 12.19 2.82
CA ILE A 170 4.30 12.50 3.38
C ILE A 170 5.35 11.59 2.74
N TRP A 171 5.11 10.27 2.71
CA TRP A 171 6.05 9.31 2.14
C TRP A 171 6.32 9.57 0.66
N PHE A 172 5.28 9.63 -0.17
CA PHE A 172 5.47 9.84 -1.60
C PHE A 172 6.01 11.25 -1.92
N SER A 173 5.67 12.26 -1.13
CA SER A 173 6.27 13.60 -1.28
C SER A 173 7.75 13.59 -0.92
N PHE A 174 8.13 12.87 0.15
CA PHE A 174 9.52 12.65 0.52
C PHE A 174 10.27 11.93 -0.61
N LEU A 175 9.69 10.87 -1.20
CA LEU A 175 10.29 10.17 -2.34
C LEU A 175 10.49 11.11 -3.55
N ALA A 176 9.47 11.92 -3.89
CA ALA A 176 9.56 12.89 -4.97
C ALA A 176 10.71 13.89 -4.75
N TRP A 177 10.93 14.32 -3.51
CA TRP A 177 11.98 15.28 -3.17
C TRP A 177 13.36 14.61 -3.09
N ALA A 178 13.49 13.56 -2.28
CA ALA A 178 14.74 12.91 -1.94
C ALA A 178 15.32 12.03 -3.06
N LEU A 179 14.47 11.38 -3.86
CA LEU A 179 14.90 10.43 -4.91
C LEU A 179 14.91 11.02 -6.32
N SER A 180 14.82 12.34 -6.42
CA SER A 180 14.97 13.09 -7.67
C SER A 180 16.38 13.01 -8.27
N THR A 181 17.36 12.42 -7.56
CA THR A 181 18.75 12.28 -8.01
C THR A 181 19.14 10.81 -8.20
N GLN A 182 19.84 10.52 -9.29
CA GLN A 182 20.26 9.17 -9.70
C GLN A 182 21.11 8.44 -8.63
N ARG A 183 21.94 9.17 -7.86
CA ARG A 183 22.72 8.63 -6.74
C ARG A 183 21.84 8.06 -5.62
N MET A 184 20.76 8.73 -5.27
CA MET A 184 19.87 8.28 -4.19
C MET A 184 19.04 7.07 -4.62
N GLN A 185 18.69 6.98 -5.90
CA GLN A 185 18.03 5.80 -6.47
C GLN A 185 18.92 4.56 -6.42
N GLN A 186 20.22 4.70 -6.70
CA GLN A 186 21.16 3.58 -6.59
C GLN A 186 21.29 3.10 -5.14
N LYS A 187 21.37 4.03 -4.17
CA LYS A 187 21.37 3.69 -2.74
C LYS A 187 20.09 2.97 -2.33
N LEU A 188 18.93 3.44 -2.77
CA LEU A 188 17.68 2.78 -2.42
C LEU A 188 17.56 1.39 -3.06
N ARG A 189 18.01 1.20 -4.31
CA ARG A 189 18.09 -0.14 -4.91
C ARG A 189 19.00 -1.07 -4.11
N ALA A 190 20.08 -0.56 -3.53
CA ALA A 190 20.95 -1.37 -2.67
C ALA A 190 20.24 -1.79 -1.36
N VAL A 191 19.29 -1.01 -0.88
CA VAL A 191 18.54 -1.30 0.37
C VAL A 191 17.19 -2.00 0.09
N SER A 192 16.74 -2.06 -1.17
CA SER A 192 15.42 -2.60 -1.51
C SER A 192 15.26 -4.05 -1.07
N LEU A 193 16.34 -4.85 -1.11
CA LEU A 193 16.34 -6.22 -0.60
C LEU A 193 15.92 -6.28 0.87
N TYR A 194 16.45 -5.40 1.73
CA TYR A 194 16.08 -5.36 3.15
C TYR A 194 14.64 -4.91 3.35
N ILE A 195 14.18 -3.96 2.54
CA ILE A 195 12.79 -3.49 2.57
C ILE A 195 11.84 -4.62 2.17
N ASP A 196 12.17 -5.38 1.12
CA ASP A 196 11.39 -6.49 0.62
C ASP A 196 11.34 -7.64 1.65
N VAL A 197 12.46 -7.97 2.30
CA VAL A 197 12.48 -8.95 3.41
C VAL A 197 11.58 -8.50 4.57
N LEU A 198 11.70 -7.24 5.00
CA LEU A 198 10.89 -6.70 6.09
C LEU A 198 9.39 -6.73 5.77
N CYS A 199 9.01 -6.26 4.58
CA CYS A 199 7.63 -6.33 4.09
C CYS A 199 7.14 -7.78 4.02
N GLY A 200 7.99 -8.66 3.50
CA GLY A 200 7.73 -10.09 3.36
C GLY A 200 7.39 -10.76 4.68
N LEU A 201 8.28 -10.64 5.66
CA LEU A 201 8.08 -11.20 7.00
C LEU A 201 6.82 -10.63 7.66
N MET A 202 6.63 -9.31 7.62
CA MET A 202 5.51 -8.67 8.28
C MET A 202 4.17 -9.09 7.65
N PHE A 203 4.04 -9.05 6.33
CA PHE A 203 2.81 -9.46 5.65
C PHE A 203 2.52 -10.95 5.81
N SER A 204 3.54 -11.82 5.81
CA SER A 204 3.36 -13.24 6.09
C SER A 204 2.86 -13.47 7.52
N LEU A 205 3.46 -12.81 8.52
CA LEU A 205 3.04 -12.93 9.93
C LEU A 205 1.59 -12.45 10.13
N ILE A 206 1.26 -11.29 9.58
CA ILE A 206 -0.11 -10.73 9.67
C ILE A 206 -1.10 -11.63 8.93
N GLY A 207 -0.76 -12.08 7.70
CA GLY A 207 -1.60 -12.97 6.92
C GLY A 207 -1.89 -14.29 7.63
N VAL A 208 -0.87 -14.93 8.20
CA VAL A 208 -1.03 -16.16 9.00
C VAL A 208 -1.89 -15.90 10.24
N GLY A 209 -1.64 -14.80 10.95
CA GLY A 209 -2.41 -14.42 12.14
C GLY A 209 -3.90 -14.24 11.83
N ILE A 210 -4.22 -13.55 10.73
CA ILE A 210 -5.60 -13.36 10.27
C ILE A 210 -6.24 -14.69 9.91
N LEU A 211 -5.55 -15.54 9.13
CA LEU A 211 -6.09 -16.85 8.74
C LEU A 211 -6.37 -17.72 9.96
N TRP A 212 -5.45 -17.77 10.91
CA TRP A 212 -5.63 -18.51 12.16
C TRP A 212 -6.87 -18.01 12.91
N GLN A 213 -6.99 -16.69 13.07
CA GLN A 213 -8.12 -16.08 13.77
C GLN A 213 -9.45 -16.36 13.06
N SER A 214 -9.54 -16.12 11.76
CA SER A 214 -10.77 -16.33 10.98
C SER A 214 -11.22 -17.80 10.97
N ILE A 215 -10.28 -18.75 10.85
CA ILE A 215 -10.60 -20.18 10.91
C ILE A 215 -11.09 -20.55 12.32
N SER A 216 -10.44 -20.05 13.37
CA SER A 216 -10.86 -20.34 14.74
C SER A 216 -12.27 -19.83 15.06
N SER A 217 -12.66 -18.66 14.52
CA SER A 217 -14.00 -18.09 14.70
C SER A 217 -15.11 -18.79 13.89
N LEU A 218 -14.75 -19.53 12.84
CA LEU A 218 -15.70 -20.31 12.03
C LEU A 218 -16.02 -21.68 12.65
N ILE A 219 -15.11 -22.19 13.49
CA ILE A 219 -15.21 -23.51 14.13
C ILE A 219 -15.82 -23.40 15.54
N ALA A 220 -15.74 -22.24 16.19
CA ALA A 220 -16.34 -21.94 17.49
C ALA A 220 -17.82 -21.56 17.39
#